data_AF-A0A0B4XP49-F1
#
_entry.id   AF-A0A0B4XP49-F1
#
_cell.length_a   1.000
_cell.length_b   1.000
_cell.length_c   1.000
_cell.angle_alpha   90.00
_cell.angle_beta   90.00
_cell.angle_gamma   90.00
#
_symmetry.space_group_name_H-M   'P 1'
#
loop_
_entity.id
_entity.type
_entity.pdbx_description
1 polymer ?
#
loop_
_entity_poly.entity_id
_entity_poly.type
_entity_poly.pdbx_seq_one_letter_code
_entity_poly.pdbx_strand_id
1 'polypeptide(L)'
;MRLQEPVEKALRLSAKVYLEGVVNICYKNDILRRFEVYIHMRLQELGGLFAELRKANGHSQQQVAAMSGVDRTTVSRFESGRVMELGFSKIERLFALYGQELAPRPRKTPTLDDLVREREWR
;
A
#
# COMPACT_ATOMS: atom_id res chain seq x y z
N MET A 1 31.26 -13.07 -6.41
CA MET A 1 31.71 -11.70 -6.74
C MET A 1 31.45 -10.83 -5.51
N ARG A 2 32.50 -10.34 -4.83
CA ARG A 2 32.35 -9.42 -3.68
C ARG A 2 31.60 -8.18 -4.16
N LEU A 3 30.44 -7.88 -3.58
CA LEU A 3 29.79 -6.59 -3.78
C LEU A 3 30.74 -5.50 -3.27
N GLN A 4 30.93 -4.44 -4.06
CA GLN A 4 31.80 -3.34 -3.67
C GLN A 4 31.15 -2.56 -2.51
N GLU A 5 31.95 -2.25 -1.48
CA GLU A 5 31.67 -1.39 -0.31
C GLU A 5 30.60 -0.28 -0.49
N PRO A 6 30.60 0.53 -1.58
CA PRO A 6 29.57 1.57 -1.79
C PRO A 6 28.12 1.05 -1.88
N VAL A 7 27.89 -0.18 -2.35
CA VAL A 7 26.54 -0.74 -2.56
C VAL A 7 25.92 -1.20 -1.24
N GLU A 8 26.71 -1.84 -0.36
CA GLU A 8 26.27 -2.22 0.98
C GLU A 8 26.00 -0.99 1.87
N LYS A 9 26.79 0.07 1.69
CA LYS A 9 26.62 1.34 2.41
C LYS A 9 25.32 2.06 1.99
N ALA A 10 24.95 1.99 0.71
CA ALA A 10 23.69 2.53 0.20
C ALA A 10 22.46 1.75 0.70
N LEU A 11 22.54 0.42 0.73
CA LEU A 11 21.49 -0.46 1.29
C LEU A 11 21.27 -0.26 2.79
N ARG A 12 22.36 -0.05 3.55
CA ARG A 12 22.27 0.30 4.98
C ARG A 12 21.70 1.69 5.20
N LEU A 13 22.02 2.68 4.36
CA LEU A 13 21.44 4.02 4.45
C LEU A 13 19.94 4.02 4.11
N SER A 14 19.52 3.30 3.07
CA SER A 14 18.11 3.21 2.70
C SER A 14 17.31 2.52 3.80
N ALA A 15 17.78 1.39 4.33
CA ALA A 15 17.11 0.68 5.42
C ALA A 15 16.98 1.51 6.71
N LYS A 16 17.97 2.37 7.00
CA LYS A 16 17.93 3.28 8.16
C LYS A 16 16.92 4.41 7.98
N VAL A 17 16.73 4.91 6.75
CA VAL A 17 15.66 5.88 6.42
C VAL A 17 14.26 5.24 6.46
N TYR A 18 14.14 3.95 6.16
CA TYR A 18 12.87 3.20 6.22
C TYR A 18 12.31 3.02 7.64
N LEU A 19 13.11 3.16 8.69
CA LEU A 19 12.67 2.88 10.07
C LEU A 19 12.40 4.13 10.93
N GLU A 20 12.78 5.34 10.50
CA GLU A 20 12.67 6.55 11.35
C GLU A 20 11.75 7.68 10.83
N GLY A 21 11.01 7.50 9.73
CA GLY A 21 10.33 8.63 9.07
C GLY A 21 8.84 8.42 8.81
N VAL A 22 8.02 9.11 9.58
CA VAL A 22 6.56 9.29 9.42
C VAL A 22 6.21 9.76 7.99
N VAL A 23 5.08 9.26 7.46
CA VAL A 23 4.42 9.65 6.19
C VAL A 23 5.12 9.20 4.90
N ASN A 24 4.62 8.11 4.30
CA ASN A 24 4.81 7.88 2.86
C ASN A 24 3.58 7.19 2.26
N ILE A 25 2.43 7.88 2.38
CA ILE A 25 1.23 7.51 1.64
C ILE A 25 1.24 8.35 0.38
N CYS A 26 1.35 7.64 -0.76
CA CYS A 26 1.24 8.14 -2.12
C CYS A 26 2.43 8.99 -2.66
N TYR A 27 3.26 8.26 -3.42
CA TYR A 27 4.22 8.72 -4.42
C TYR A 27 5.46 9.46 -3.90
N LYS A 28 6.62 8.79 -3.94
CA LYS A 28 7.83 9.26 -4.65
C LYS A 28 9.03 8.33 -4.42
N ASN A 29 9.48 7.64 -5.47
CA ASN A 29 10.71 8.00 -6.19
C ASN A 29 10.98 7.02 -7.34
N ASP A 30 11.25 7.58 -8.52
CA ASP A 30 11.56 6.96 -9.81
C ASP A 30 12.74 5.95 -9.82
N ILE A 31 13.37 5.69 -8.67
CA ILE A 31 14.49 4.75 -8.54
C ILE A 31 13.99 3.28 -8.43
N LEU A 32 12.73 3.06 -8.05
CA LEU A 32 12.15 1.72 -7.92
C LEU A 32 11.44 1.20 -9.18
N ARG A 33 11.45 1.93 -10.30
CA ARG A 33 10.88 1.44 -11.58
C ARG A 33 11.64 0.26 -12.19
N ARG A 34 12.83 -0.07 -11.70
CA ARG A 34 13.71 -1.10 -12.29
C ARG A 34 13.55 -2.50 -11.68
N PHE A 35 12.76 -2.64 -10.62
CA PHE A 35 12.40 -3.92 -10.02
C PHE A 35 10.88 -3.99 -9.90
N GLU A 36 10.24 -4.58 -10.90
CA GLU A 36 8.78 -4.71 -11.05
C GLU A 36 8.21 -5.76 -10.07
N VAL A 37 8.55 -5.68 -8.78
CA VAL A 37 7.96 -6.54 -7.75
C VAL A 37 6.60 -5.96 -7.37
N TYR A 38 5.57 -6.40 -8.09
CA TYR A 38 4.20 -6.01 -7.83
C TYR A 38 3.72 -6.70 -6.56
N ILE A 39 3.87 -6.06 -5.40
CA ILE A 39 3.28 -6.55 -4.16
C ILE A 39 1.76 -6.47 -4.31
N HIS A 40 1.10 -7.63 -4.35
CA HIS A 40 -0.35 -7.73 -4.40
C HIS A 40 -0.92 -7.24 -3.06
N MET A 41 -1.57 -6.07 -3.09
CA MET A 41 -2.20 -5.50 -1.91
C MET A 41 -3.53 -6.21 -1.61
N ARG A 42 -3.69 -6.67 -0.37
CA ARG A 42 -4.90 -7.34 0.13
C ARG A 42 -5.86 -6.34 0.78
N LEU A 43 -7.12 -6.76 0.95
CA LEU A 43 -8.17 -5.93 1.57
C LEU A 43 -7.80 -5.44 2.98
N GLN A 44 -7.10 -6.26 3.77
CA GLN A 44 -6.66 -5.89 5.12
C GLN A 44 -5.63 -4.75 5.08
N GLU A 45 -4.75 -4.75 4.07
CA GLU A 45 -3.72 -3.73 3.90
C GLU A 45 -4.34 -2.41 3.42
N LEU A 46 -5.36 -2.48 2.56
CA LEU A 46 -6.18 -1.31 2.20
C LEU A 46 -6.85 -0.68 3.42
N GLY A 47 -7.33 -1.50 4.35
CA GLY A 47 -7.92 -1.04 5.61
C GLY A 47 -6.93 -0.25 6.46
N GLY A 48 -5.72 -0.78 6.63
CA GLY A 48 -4.64 -0.09 7.35
C GLY A 48 -4.25 1.23 6.67
N LEU A 49 -4.08 1.22 5.34
CA LEU A 49 -3.78 2.42 4.55
C LEU A 49 -4.86 3.50 4.75
N PHE A 50 -6.13 3.12 4.70
CA PHE A 50 -7.24 4.04 4.91
C PHE A 50 -7.25 4.61 6.33
N ALA A 51 -6.95 3.80 7.36
CA ALA A 51 -6.88 4.25 8.74
C ALA A 51 -5.82 5.36 8.92
N GLU A 52 -4.66 5.22 8.28
CA GLU A 52 -3.59 6.22 8.32
C GLU A 52 -3.99 7.50 7.59
N LEU A 53 -4.60 7.41 6.40
CA LEU A 53 -5.16 8.56 5.69
C LEU A 53 -6.19 9.31 6.55
N ARG A 54 -7.10 8.57 7.19
CA ARG A 54 -8.12 9.14 8.07
C ARG A 54 -7.49 9.88 9.25
N LYS A 55 -6.53 9.27 9.94
CA LYS A 55 -5.83 9.87 11.08
C LYS A 55 -5.04 11.12 10.68
N ALA A 56 -4.35 11.07 9.54
CA ALA A 56 -3.59 12.21 9.01
C ALA A 56 -4.49 13.42 8.72
N ASN A 57 -5.77 13.19 8.39
CA ASN A 57 -6.77 14.23 8.16
C ASN A 57 -7.61 14.56 9.42
N GLY A 58 -7.30 13.99 10.59
CA GLY A 58 -7.98 14.31 11.84
C GLY A 58 -9.45 13.85 11.94
N HIS A 59 -9.92 13.01 11.02
CA HIS A 59 -11.30 12.52 11.04
C HIS A 59 -11.46 11.31 11.96
N SER A 60 -12.54 11.26 12.73
CA SER A 60 -12.98 10.06 13.44
C SER A 60 -13.61 9.05 12.47
N GLN A 61 -13.71 7.80 12.91
CA GLN A 61 -14.43 6.75 12.17
C GLN A 61 -15.91 7.12 11.94
N GLN A 62 -16.53 7.84 12.88
CA GLN A 62 -17.91 8.30 12.76
C GLN A 62 -18.06 9.37 11.67
N GLN A 63 -17.10 10.31 11.57
CA GLN A 63 -17.11 11.34 10.55
C GLN A 63 -16.97 10.74 9.15
N VAL A 64 -16.01 9.84 8.93
CA VAL A 64 -15.86 9.21 7.61
C VAL A 64 -17.04 8.33 7.24
N ALA A 65 -17.63 7.63 8.21
CA ALA A 65 -18.84 6.85 8.01
C ALA A 65 -20.01 7.71 7.49
N ALA A 66 -20.21 8.88 8.10
CA ALA A 66 -21.22 9.85 7.67
C ALA A 66 -20.93 10.40 6.27
N MET A 67 -19.68 10.79 5.98
CA MET A 67 -19.29 11.35 4.68
C MET A 67 -19.36 10.31 3.54
N SER A 68 -18.95 9.07 3.81
CA SER A 68 -18.91 8.02 2.78
C SER A 68 -20.22 7.26 2.64
N GLY A 69 -21.17 7.40 3.58
CA GLY A 69 -22.37 6.56 3.66
C GLY A 69 -22.05 5.07 3.89
N VAL A 70 -20.95 4.79 4.60
CA VAL A 70 -20.56 3.43 5.02
C VAL A 70 -20.80 3.34 6.51
N ASP A 71 -21.40 2.24 6.98
CA ASP A 71 -21.65 2.05 8.40
C ASP A 71 -20.35 2.15 9.24
N ARG A 72 -20.42 2.81 10.40
CA ARG A 72 -19.26 3.05 11.27
C ARG A 72 -18.62 1.75 11.78
N THR A 73 -19.40 0.69 12.03
CA THR A 73 -18.83 -0.62 12.40
C THR A 73 -18.10 -1.26 11.22
N THR A 74 -18.59 -1.05 9.99
CA THR A 74 -17.91 -1.48 8.76
C THR A 74 -16.57 -0.76 8.59
N VAL A 75 -16.53 0.57 8.80
CA VAL A 75 -15.28 1.34 8.79
C VAL A 75 -14.29 0.80 9.82
N SER A 76 -14.75 0.55 11.06
CA SER A 76 -13.90 0.03 12.14
C SER A 76 -13.34 -1.37 11.83
N ARG A 77 -14.18 -2.28 11.31
CA ARG A 77 -13.72 -3.61 10.89
C ARG A 77 -12.76 -3.53 9.71
N PHE A 78 -13.01 -2.62 8.76
CA PHE A 78 -12.15 -2.43 7.59
C PHE A 78 -10.76 -1.97 8.04
N GLU A 79 -10.69 -0.89 8.83
CA GLU A 79 -9.43 -0.34 9.36
C GLU A 79 -8.64 -1.32 10.24
N SER A 80 -9.33 -2.28 10.87
CA SER A 80 -8.70 -3.32 11.69
C SER A 80 -8.42 -4.63 10.95
N GLY A 81 -8.67 -4.69 9.64
CA GLY A 81 -8.44 -5.88 8.82
C GLY A 81 -9.37 -7.07 9.11
N ARG A 82 -10.48 -6.82 9.83
CA ARG A 82 -11.46 -7.86 10.23
C ARG A 82 -12.60 -8.04 9.23
N VAL A 83 -12.58 -7.29 8.13
CA VAL A 83 -13.55 -7.46 7.05
C VAL A 83 -13.07 -8.58 6.11
N MET A 84 -13.94 -9.56 5.88
CA MET A 84 -13.71 -10.60 4.87
C MET A 84 -13.98 -10.08 3.46
N GLU A 85 -15.01 -9.25 3.31
CA GLU A 85 -15.42 -8.67 2.03
C GLU A 85 -15.96 -7.25 2.20
N LEU A 86 -15.66 -6.38 1.23
CA LEU A 86 -16.23 -5.05 1.15
C LEU A 86 -16.52 -4.71 -0.30
N GLY A 87 -17.76 -4.34 -0.59
CA GLY A 87 -18.16 -3.98 -1.96
C GLY A 87 -17.30 -2.85 -2.51
N PHE A 88 -16.86 -2.98 -3.76
CA PHE A 88 -15.92 -2.07 -4.41
C PHE A 88 -16.30 -0.59 -4.25
N SER A 89 -17.56 -0.23 -4.51
CA SER A 89 -18.05 1.15 -4.39
C SER A 89 -17.99 1.71 -2.96
N LYS A 90 -17.93 0.87 -1.92
CA LYS A 90 -17.68 1.32 -0.54
C LYS A 90 -16.21 1.68 -0.36
N ILE A 91 -15.31 0.86 -0.90
CA ILE A 91 -13.87 1.10 -0.86
C ILE A 91 -13.56 2.39 -1.64
N GLU A 92 -14.06 2.53 -2.87
CA GLU A 92 -13.88 3.75 -3.66
C GLU A 92 -14.39 5.00 -2.95
N ARG A 93 -15.61 4.99 -2.41
CA ARG A 93 -16.15 6.16 -1.69
C ARG A 93 -15.30 6.56 -0.49
N LEU A 94 -14.77 5.58 0.25
CA LEU A 94 -13.87 5.86 1.38
C LEU A 94 -12.59 6.55 0.90
N PHE A 95 -11.92 5.99 -0.10
CA PHE A 95 -10.67 6.57 -0.64
C PHE A 95 -10.88 7.91 -1.37
N ALA A 96 -12.03 8.10 -2.02
CA ALA A 96 -12.40 9.33 -2.68
C ALA A 96 -12.51 10.52 -1.71
N LEU A 97 -12.83 10.31 -0.43
CA LEU A 97 -12.81 11.35 0.60
C LEU A 97 -11.43 12.04 0.72
N TYR A 98 -10.37 11.34 0.32
CA TYR A 98 -8.98 11.80 0.42
C TYR A 98 -8.32 11.94 -0.96
N GLY A 99 -9.11 12.13 -2.01
CA GLY A 99 -8.63 12.33 -3.38
C GLY A 99 -7.88 11.12 -3.95
N GLN A 100 -8.12 9.92 -3.43
CA GLN A 100 -7.51 8.69 -3.92
C GLN A 100 -8.47 7.94 -4.85
N GLU A 101 -7.93 7.38 -5.93
CA GLU A 101 -8.66 6.61 -6.93
C GLU A 101 -8.16 5.16 -6.97
N LEU A 102 -9.09 4.22 -7.10
CA LEU A 102 -8.79 2.81 -7.32
C LEU A 102 -8.88 2.48 -8.81
N ALA A 103 -7.79 2.75 -9.53
CA ALA A 103 -7.76 2.55 -10.99
C ALA A 103 -7.04 1.24 -11.37
N PRO A 104 -7.57 0.48 -12.35
CA PRO A 104 -6.83 -0.61 -12.96
C PRO A 104 -5.56 -0.07 -13.64
N ARG A 105 -4.47 -0.84 -13.54
CA ARG A 105 -3.20 -0.53 -14.20
C ARG A 105 -2.76 -1.69 -15.08
N PRO A 106 -2.13 -1.43 -16.24
CA PRO A 106 -1.54 -2.49 -17.02
C PRO A 106 -0.49 -3.22 -16.17
N ARG A 107 -0.57 -4.55 -16.15
CA ARG A 107 0.39 -5.40 -15.46
C ARG A 107 1.05 -6.29 -16.48
N LYS A 108 2.38 -6.34 -16.49
CA LYS A 108 3.12 -7.34 -17.24
C LYS A 108 2.90 -8.70 -16.58
N THR A 109 2.33 -9.64 -17.33
CA THR A 109 2.29 -11.04 -16.87
C THR A 109 3.72 -11.58 -16.91
N PRO A 110 4.28 -12.05 -15.79
CA PRO A 110 5.63 -12.61 -15.79
C PRO A 110 5.68 -13.81 -16.73
N THR A 111 6.76 -13.92 -17.48
CA THR A 111 7.02 -15.10 -18.31
C THR A 111 7.44 -16.29 -17.43
N LEU A 112 7.42 -17.51 -17.98
CA LEU A 112 7.92 -18.68 -17.25
C LEU A 112 9.36 -18.48 -16.77
N ASP A 113 10.22 -17.90 -17.62
CA ASP A 113 11.62 -17.59 -17.29
C ASP A 113 11.74 -16.57 -16.14
N ASP A 114 10.82 -15.61 -16.06
CA ASP A 114 10.79 -14.65 -14.95
C ASP A 114 10.43 -15.34 -13.63
N LEU A 115 9.47 -16.27 -13.66
CA LEU A 115 9.06 -17.05 -12.48
C LEU A 115 10.12 -18.04 -12.01
N VAL A 116 10.85 -18.68 -12.94
CA VAL A 116 11.96 -19.59 -12.60
C VAL A 116 13.09 -18.81 -11.93
N ARG A 117 13.48 -17.65 -12.46
CA ARG A 117 14.50 -16.77 -11.86
C ARG A 117 14.12 -16.31 -10.44
N GLU A 118 12.86 -15.97 -10.20
CA GLU A 118 12.39 -15.56 -8.87
C GLU A 118 12.45 -16.70 -7.84
N ARG A 119 12.25 -17.95 -8.27
CA ARG A 119 12.29 -19.13 -7.39
C ARG A 119 13.73 -19.56 -7.05
N GLU A 120 14.66 -19.39 -7.98
CA GLU A 120 16.09 -19.70 -7.75
C GLU A 120 16.80 -18.70 -6.83
N TRP A 121 16.24 -17.50 -6.64
CA TRP A 121 16.74 -16.47 -5.72
C TRP A 121 16.15 -16.57 -4.30
N ARG A 122 15.19 -17.47 -4.06
CA ARG A 122 14.63 -17.76 -2.74
C ARG A 122 15.38 -18.91 -2.07
#